data_AF-A0A654LWF0-F1
#
_entry.id   AF-A0A654LWF0-F1
#
_cell.length_a   1.000
_cell.length_b   1.000
_cell.length_c   1.000
_cell.angle_alpha   90.00
_cell.angle_beta   90.00
_cell.angle_gamma   90.00
#
_symmetry.space_group_name_H-M   'P 1'
#
loop_
_entity.id
_entity.type
_entity.pdbx_description
1 polymer ?
#
loop_
_entity_poly.entity_id
_entity_poly.type
_entity_poly.pdbx_seq_one_letter_code
_entity_poly.pdbx_strand_id
1 'polypeptide(L)' 'MAFIRTKKIKGHDYYYLVENQWDPVKKKSTQQVIKYLGNIKNFTINDIPEEHRNNPKILYLLDLGSKIEKKKIN' A
#
# COMPACT_ATOMS: atom_id res chain seq x y z
N MET A 1 11.76 0.43 5.72
CA MET A 1 10.82 -0.69 5.45
C MET A 1 9.62 -0.14 4.70
N ALA A 2 9.31 -0.69 3.52
CA ALA A 2 8.19 -0.26 2.68
C ALA A 2 6.91 -1.08 2.96
N PHE A 3 5.75 -0.44 2.81
CA PHE A 3 4.43 -1.05 2.96
C PHE A 3 3.35 -0.25 2.22
N ILE A 4 2.18 -0.85 2.04
CA ILE A 4 1.01 -0.17 1.48
C ILE A 4 0.22 0.52 2.59
N ARG A 5 -0.11 1.80 2.38
CA ARG A 5 -1.01 2.57 3.23
C ARG A 5 -2.30 2.88 2.48
N THR A 6 -3.43 2.63 3.13
CA THR A 6 -4.75 3.05 2.66
C THR A 6 -5.06 4.46 3.13
N LYS A 7 -5.63 5.29 2.25
CA LYS A 7 -6.12 6.63 2.59
C LYS A 7 -7.50 6.83 1.99
N LYS A 8 -8.46 7.23 2.82
CA LYS A 8 -9.80 7.59 2.39
C LYS A 8 -9.87 9.07 2.02
N ILE A 9 -10.29 9.38 0.80
CA ILE A 9 -10.45 10.74 0.29
C ILE A 9 -11.80 10.84 -0.41
N LYS A 10 -12.67 11.75 0.05
CA LYS A 10 -14.03 11.97 -0.52
C LYS A 10 -14.84 10.67 -0.69
N GLY A 11 -14.76 9.75 0.27
CA GLY A 11 -15.49 8.47 0.24
C GLY A 11 -14.86 7.37 -0.62
N HIS A 12 -13.73 7.65 -1.29
CA HIS A 12 -12.97 6.65 -2.04
C HIS A 12 -11.71 6.27 -1.28
N ASP A 13 -11.38 4.99 -1.27
CA ASP A 13 -10.14 4.48 -0.69
C ASP A 13 -9.05 4.40 -1.77
N TYR A 14 -7.84 4.78 -1.37
CA TYR A 14 -6.68 4.87 -2.23
C TYR A 14 -5.47 4.21 -1.60
N TYR A 15 -4.64 3.56 -2.43
CA TYR A 15 -3.39 2.96 -2.00
C TYR A 15 -2.18 3.85 -2.30
N TYR A 16 -1.29 3.90 -1.32
CA TYR A 16 0.00 4.57 -1.41
C TYR A 16 1.08 3.59 -1.00
N LEU A 17 2.14 3.51 -1.80
CA LEU A 17 3.38 2.87 -1.38
C LEU A 17 4.15 3.88 -0.55
N VAL A 18 4.46 3.49 0.68
CA VAL A 18 5.16 4.34 1.65
C VAL A 18 6.31 3.57 2.26
N GLU A 19 7.32 4.30 2.71
CA GLU A 19 8.39 3.74 3.51
C GLU A 19 8.63 4.54 4.77
N ASN A 20 9.18 3.84 5.76
CA ASN A 20 9.65 4.45 6.98
C ASN A 20 11.11 4.89 6.83
N GLN A 21 11.36 6.19 7.02
CA GLN A 21 12.67 6.82 7.03
C GLN A 21 12.94 7.43 8.40
N TRP A 22 14.06 7.08 9.02
CA TRP A 22 14.50 7.69 10.27
C TRP A 22 15.00 9.11 10.01
N ASP A 23 14.41 10.10 10.69
CA ASP A 23 14.88 11.48 10.70
C ASP A 23 15.80 11.66 11.93
N PRO A 24 17.13 11.72 11.75
CA PRO A 24 18.07 11.82 12.87
C PRO A 24 18.02 13.18 13.56
N VAL A 25 17.59 14.24 12.86
CA VAL A 25 17.50 15.60 13.40
C VAL A 25 16.32 15.68 14.36
N LYS A 26 15.16 15.18 13.95
CA LYS A 26 13.94 15.17 14.77
C LYS A 26 13.85 13.96 15.69
N LYS A 27 14.84 13.05 15.64
CA LYS A 27 14.90 11.79 16.38
C LYS A 27 13.59 11.00 16.30
N LYS A 28 13.00 10.93 15.11
CA LYS A 28 11.72 10.26 14.90
C LYS A 28 11.65 9.56 13.56
N SER A 29 10.88 8.49 13.50
CA SER A 29 10.48 7.87 12.25
C SER A 29 9.51 8.77 11.50
N THR A 30 9.82 9.06 10.23
CA THR A 30 8.93 9.74 9.31
C THR A 30 8.50 8.79 8.21
N GLN A 31 7.28 8.99 7.71
CA GLN A 31 6.78 8.19 6.61
C GLN A 31 6.86 9.00 5.33
N GLN A 32 7.59 8.49 4.34
CA GLN A 32 7.68 9.07 3.02
C GLN A 32 6.77 8.33 2.04
N VAL A 33 6.16 9.08 1.13
CA VAL A 33 5.35 8.52 0.05
C VAL A 33 6.28 8.26 -1.12
N ILE A 34 6.44 6.99 -1.47
CA ILE A 34 7.22 6.58 -2.64
C ILE A 34 6.37 6.75 -3.89
N LYS A 35 5.14 6.22 -3.87
CA LYS A 35 4.28 6.20 -5.06
C LYS A 35 2.80 6.19 -4.71
N TYR A 36 2.02 6.93 -5.49
CA TYR A 36 0.57 6.79 -5.52
C TYR A 36 0.18 5.61 -6.41
N LEU A 37 -0.57 4.66 -5.87
CA LEU A 37 -0.92 3.41 -6.54
C LEU A 37 -2.35 3.38 -7.09
N GLY A 38 -3.13 4.44 -6.88
CA GLY A 38 -4.49 4.55 -7.40
C GLY A 38 -5.58 4.10 -6.42
N ASN A 39 -6.79 3.94 -6.97
CA ASN A 39 -7.97 3.51 -6.23
C ASN A 39 -7.87 2.02 -5.89
N ILE A 40 -8.30 1.63 -4.69
CA ILE A 40 -8.23 0.23 -4.23
C ILE A 40 -8.91 -0.76 -5.19
N LYS A 41 -9.93 -0.32 -5.94
CA LYS A 41 -10.75 -1.20 -6.80
C LYS A 41 -10.06 -1.64 -8.09
N ASN A 42 -9.11 -0.84 -8.58
CA ASN A 42 -8.43 -1.09 -9.85
C ASN A 42 -6.93 -1.35 -9.66
N PHE A 43 -6.49 -1.48 -8.41
CA PHE A 43 -5.08 -1.64 -8.09
C PHE A 43 -4.62 -3.08 -8.35
N THR A 44 -3.53 -3.22 -9.10
CA THR A 44 -2.93 -4.52 -9.43
C THR A 44 -1.46 -4.56 -9.00
N ILE A 45 -0.89 -5.76 -8.83
CA ILE A 45 0.54 -5.94 -8.52
C ILE A 45 1.47 -5.25 -9.53
N ASN A 46 1.01 -5.06 -10.77
CA ASN A 46 1.75 -4.37 -11.83
C ASN A 46 2.00 -2.89 -11.53
N ASP A 47 1.13 -2.24 -10.74
CA ASP A 47 1.28 -0.83 -10.34
C ASP A 47 2.43 -0.63 -9.33
N ILE A 48 2.83 -1.71 -8.66
CA ILE A 48 3.90 -1.74 -7.66
C ILE A 48 5.25 -1.81 -8.40
N PRO A 49 6.24 -0.97 -8.02
CA PRO A 49 7.61 -1.09 -8.50
C PRO A 49 8.19 -2.47 -8.25
N GLU A 50 8.97 -3.00 -9.19
CA GLU A 50 9.49 -4.38 -9.15
C GLU A 50 10.28 -4.68 -7.87
N GLU A 51 11.07 -3.72 -7.40
CA GLU A 51 11.84 -3.80 -6.15
C GLU A 51 10.99 -4.11 -4.91
N HIS A 52 9.69 -3.80 -4.95
CA HIS A 52 8.77 -3.99 -3.83
C HIS A 52 7.76 -5.11 -4.06
N ARG A 53 7.68 -5.71 -5.25
CA ARG A 53 6.71 -6.78 -5.55
C ARG A 53 6.94 -8.03 -4.70
N ASN A 54 8.18 -8.33 -4.33
CA ASN A 54 8.52 -9.48 -3.49
C ASN A 54 8.43 -9.19 -1.98
N ASN A 55 7.93 -8.02 -1.57
CA ASN A 55 7.80 -7.69 -0.16
C ASN A 55 6.62 -8.47 0.46
N PRO A 56 6.84 -9.30 1.50
CA PRO A 56 5.81 -10.17 2.06
C PRO A 56 4.61 -9.39 2.62
N LYS A 57 4.81 -8.18 3.15
CA LYS A 57 3.69 -7.34 3.63
C LYS A 57 2.78 -6.87 2.50
N ILE A 58 3.37 -6.60 1.35
CA ILE A 58 2.65 -6.13 0.17
C ILE A 58 1.87 -7.29 -0.45
N LEU A 59 2.52 -8.43 -0.62
CA LEU A 59 1.88 -9.67 -1.09
C LEU A 59 0.72 -10.10 -0.19
N TYR A 60 0.90 -10.02 1.13
CA TYR A 60 -0.16 -10.33 2.10
C TYR A 60 -1.38 -9.40 1.95
N LEU A 61 -1.14 -8.10 1.74
CA LEU A 61 -2.22 -7.13 1.55
C LEU A 61 -2.99 -7.38 0.23
N LEU A 62 -2.29 -7.77 -0.84
CA LEU A 62 -2.91 -8.16 -2.10
C LEU A 62 -3.80 -9.41 -1.94
N ASP A 63 -3.28 -10.47 -1.29
CA ASP A 63 -4.05 -11.69 -1.02
C ASP A 63 -5.30 -11.40 -0.17
N LEU A 64 -5.16 -10.56 0.85
CA LEU A 64 -6.27 -10.14 1.69
C LEU A 64 -7.33 -9.37 0.89
N GLY A 65 -6.90 -8.46 0.01
CA GLY A 65 -7.79 -7.72 -0.91
C GLY A 65 -8.60 -8.67 -1.80
N SER A 66 -7.93 -9.63 -2.44
CA SER A 66 -8.59 -10.63 -3.29
C SER A 66 -9.58 -11.51 -2.53
N LYS A 67 -9.30 -11.83 -1.27
CA LYS A 67 -10.24 -12.59 -0.41
C LYS A 67 -11.48 -11.78 -0.03
N ILE A 68 -11.33 -10.48 0.23
CA ILE A 68 -12.44 -9.58 0.55
C ILE A 68 -13.40 -9.46 -0.65
N GLU A 69 -12.87 -9.38 -1.87
CA GLU A 69 -13.70 -9.35 -3.08
C GLU A 69 -14.48 -10.65 -3.26
N LYS A 70 -13.85 -11.81 -3.08
CA LYS A 70 -14.53 -13.12 -3.16
C LYS A 70 -15.64 -13.28 -2.13
N LYS A 71 -15.47 -12.76 -0.91
CA LYS A 71 -16.48 -12.86 0.16
C LYS A 71 -17.71 -11.98 -0.08
N LYS A 72 -17.63 -10.94 -0.92
CA LYS A 72 -18.80 -10.12 -1.28
C LYS A 72 -19.72 -10.77 -2.32
N ILE A 73 -19.24 -11.81 -3.00
CA ILE A 73 -19.93 -12.47 -4.13
C ILE A 73 -20.60 -13.78 -3.68
N ASN A 74 -20.52 -14.12 -2.40
CA ASN A 74 -20.99 -15.38 -1.82
C ASN A 74 -21.91 -15.11 -0.62
#